data_AF-A0A9J6FC91-F1
#
_entry.id   AF-A0A9J6FC91-F1
#
_cell.length_a   1.000
_cell.length_b   1.000
_cell.length_c   1.000
_cell.angle_alpha   90.00
_cell.angle_beta   90.00
_cell.angle_gamma   90.00
#
_symmetry.space_group_name_H-M   'P 1'
#
loop_
_entity.id
_entity.type
_entity.pdbx_description
1 polymer ?
#
loop_
_entity_poly.entity_id
_entity_poly.type
_entity_poly.pdbx_seq_one_letter_code
_entity_poly.pdbx_strand_id
1 'polypeptide(L)'
;MMKFIYYRPYVHITSYAVGIMLGYAVSAHAGLKLPRWLRTALWALSTLLALLVVFGPFKWIRGDSWVGADAVLYAGFSKVAWALSLSWVSFACASGRGGFANRLLSWKPLIPLSRLSYGAYLIHSPLYLIRAGILRERLSLQHFNLVKDFFGCLTMSFLLAYLLYLLCEAPVASLEKLLLAPATRRVEAAAKKEGTADSLHSERTVRDNICVILASSQHHVLSESKCRL
;
A
#
# COMPACT_ATOMS: atom_id res chain seq x y z
N MET A 1 -27.61 -12.78 -10.33
CA MET A 1 -26.17 -12.88 -10.67
C MET A 1 -25.28 -12.02 -9.75
N MET A 2 -25.56 -10.73 -9.55
CA MET A 2 -24.70 -9.82 -8.75
C MET A 2 -24.44 -10.25 -7.29
N LYS A 3 -25.41 -10.88 -6.60
CA LYS A 3 -25.25 -11.39 -5.22
C LYS A 3 -24.17 -12.49 -5.07
N PHE A 4 -23.90 -13.27 -6.12
CA PHE A 4 -22.95 -14.38 -6.05
C PHE A 4 -21.51 -13.95 -6.32
N ILE A 5 -21.31 -12.90 -7.12
CA ILE A 5 -19.98 -12.45 -7.57
C ILE A 5 -19.42 -11.35 -6.67
N TYR A 6 -20.28 -10.47 -6.12
CA TYR A 6 -19.82 -9.29 -5.38
C TYR A 6 -19.68 -9.53 -3.87
N TYR A 7 -20.44 -10.46 -3.29
CA TYR A 7 -20.48 -10.66 -1.84
C TYR A 7 -19.58 -11.80 -1.34
N ARG A 8 -19.13 -12.69 -2.23
CA ARG A 8 -18.39 -13.90 -1.83
C ARG A 8 -16.90 -13.63 -1.82
N PRO A 9 -16.21 -13.72 -0.66
CA PRO A 9 -14.78 -13.38 -0.56
C PRO A 9 -13.87 -14.33 -1.37
N TYR A 10 -14.36 -15.53 -1.72
CA TYR A 10 -13.59 -16.54 -2.45
C TYR A 10 -13.04 -16.04 -3.79
N VAL A 11 -13.74 -15.14 -4.48
CA VAL A 11 -13.29 -14.62 -5.79
C VAL A 11 -12.14 -13.61 -5.70
N HIS A 12 -11.74 -13.23 -4.48
CA HIS A 12 -10.63 -12.31 -4.19
C HIS A 12 -9.41 -13.01 -3.59
N ILE A 13 -9.50 -14.31 -3.27
CA ILE A 13 -8.39 -15.09 -2.70
C ILE A 13 -7.16 -15.04 -3.61
N THR A 14 -7.35 -15.08 -4.92
CA THR A 14 -6.25 -15.03 -5.91
C THR A 14 -5.45 -13.75 -5.80
N SER A 15 -6.09 -12.59 -5.66
CA SER A 15 -5.40 -11.30 -5.47
C SER A 15 -4.63 -11.24 -4.15
N TYR A 16 -5.18 -11.82 -3.08
CA TYR A 16 -4.48 -11.89 -1.79
C TYR A 16 -3.26 -12.81 -1.85
N ALA A 17 -3.39 -13.98 -2.47
CA ALA A 17 -2.29 -14.93 -2.64
C ALA A 17 -1.13 -14.32 -3.44
N VAL A 18 -1.43 -13.64 -4.55
CA VAL A 18 -0.41 -12.92 -5.35
C VAL A 18 0.27 -11.82 -4.53
N GLY A 19 -0.49 -11.08 -3.71
CA GLY A 19 0.06 -10.05 -2.82
C GLY A 19 0.99 -10.61 -1.74
N ILE A 20 0.63 -11.74 -1.11
CA ILE A 20 1.48 -12.41 -0.12
C ILE A 20 2.77 -12.92 -0.76
N MET A 21 2.67 -13.56 -1.93
CA MET A 21 3.83 -14.02 -2.70
C MET A 21 4.75 -12.85 -3.08
N LEU A 22 4.18 -11.71 -3.46
CA LEU A 22 4.93 -10.49 -3.72
C LEU A 22 5.68 -10.01 -2.48
N GLY A 23 5.00 -9.91 -1.34
CA GLY A 23 5.59 -9.46 -0.09
C GLY A 23 6.77 -10.35 0.33
N TYR A 24 6.61 -11.67 0.19
CA TYR A 24 7.69 -12.62 0.41
C TYR A 24 8.85 -12.40 -0.57
N ALA A 25 8.56 -12.23 -1.87
CA ALA A 25 9.59 -11.97 -2.88
C ALA A 25 10.36 -10.66 -2.62
N VAL A 26 9.69 -9.60 -2.17
CA VAL A 26 10.33 -8.33 -1.78
C VAL A 26 11.28 -8.55 -0.60
N SER A 27 10.83 -9.31 0.42
CA SER A 27 11.64 -9.58 1.61
C SER A 27 12.85 -10.47 1.31
N ALA A 28 12.68 -11.52 0.52
CA ALA A 28 13.75 -12.46 0.17
C ALA A 28 14.75 -11.90 -0.86
N HIS A 29 14.33 -10.96 -1.70
CA HIS A 29 15.09 -10.51 -2.87
C HIS A 29 15.30 -9.00 -2.97
N ALA A 30 15.26 -8.27 -1.85
CA ALA A 30 15.47 -6.82 -1.77
C ALA A 30 16.76 -6.32 -2.48
N GLY A 31 17.78 -7.18 -2.60
CA GLY A 31 19.07 -6.87 -3.24
C GLY A 31 19.24 -7.29 -4.70
N LEU A 32 18.29 -7.99 -5.34
CA LEU A 32 18.52 -8.55 -6.68
C LEU A 32 18.69 -7.45 -7.73
N LYS A 33 19.83 -7.50 -8.44
CA LYS A 33 20.12 -6.63 -9.60
C LYS A 33 19.49 -7.26 -10.84
N LEU A 34 18.24 -6.89 -11.14
CA LEU A 34 17.62 -7.29 -12.41
C LEU A 34 18.32 -6.60 -13.59
N PRO A 35 18.64 -7.35 -14.66
CA PRO A 35 19.22 -6.76 -15.86
C PRO A 35 18.20 -5.85 -16.56
N ARG A 36 18.70 -4.84 -17.30
CA ARG A 36 17.87 -3.79 -17.90
C ARG A 36 16.79 -4.33 -18.85
N TRP A 37 17.12 -5.35 -19.63
CA TRP A 37 16.20 -5.99 -20.58
C TRP A 37 15.02 -6.69 -19.89
N LEU A 38 15.28 -7.40 -18.79
CA LEU A 38 14.23 -8.09 -18.05
C LEU A 38 13.28 -7.09 -17.38
N ARG A 39 13.82 -5.98 -16.87
CA ARG A 39 13.02 -4.88 -16.33
C ARG A 39 12.09 -4.29 -17.39
N THR A 40 12.57 -3.98 -18.59
CA THR A 40 11.72 -3.44 -19.66
C THR A 40 10.69 -4.46 -20.14
N ALA A 41 11.06 -5.74 -20.22
CA ALA A 41 10.14 -6.82 -20.57
C ALA A 41 8.99 -6.94 -19.56
N LEU A 42 9.26 -6.88 -18.25
CA LEU A 42 8.20 -6.97 -17.25
C LEU A 42 7.32 -5.70 -17.19
N TRP A 43 7.86 -4.52 -17.50
CA TRP A 43 7.03 -3.32 -17.70
C TRP A 43 6.10 -3.46 -18.91
N ALA A 44 6.62 -3.95 -20.04
CA ALA A 44 5.80 -4.24 -21.22
C ALA A 44 4.75 -5.33 -20.95
N LEU A 45 5.13 -6.39 -20.23
CA LEU A 45 4.23 -7.47 -19.86
C LEU A 45 3.12 -6.98 -18.91
N SER A 46 3.46 -6.21 -17.88
CA SER A 46 2.50 -5.64 -16.93
C SER A 46 1.49 -4.72 -17.63
N THR A 47 1.97 -3.83 -18.51
CA THR A 47 1.09 -2.95 -19.30
C THR A 47 0.22 -3.74 -20.27
N LEU A 48 0.77 -4.74 -20.96
CA LEU A 48 0.00 -5.61 -21.86
C LEU A 48 -1.10 -6.37 -21.10
N LEU A 49 -0.78 -6.96 -19.95
CA LEU A 49 -1.77 -7.65 -19.11
C LEU A 49 -2.87 -6.69 -18.63
N ALA A 50 -2.52 -5.47 -18.22
CA ALA A 50 -3.51 -4.47 -17.82
C ALA A 50 -4.43 -4.07 -18.99
N LEU A 51 -3.86 -3.82 -20.17
CA LEU A 51 -4.64 -3.53 -21.37
C LEU A 51 -5.56 -4.70 -21.76
N LEU A 52 -5.06 -5.93 -21.74
CA LEU A 52 -5.86 -7.12 -22.07
C LEU A 52 -7.07 -7.26 -21.13
N VAL A 53 -6.90 -6.97 -19.84
CA VAL A 53 -8.02 -7.00 -18.89
C VAL A 53 -9.02 -5.87 -19.17
N VAL A 54 -8.55 -4.65 -19.46
CA VAL A 54 -9.44 -3.50 -19.73
C VAL A 54 -10.19 -3.61 -21.05
N PHE A 55 -9.52 -4.08 -22.11
CA PHE A 55 -10.09 -4.22 -23.46
C PHE A 55 -10.74 -5.58 -23.72
N GLY A 56 -10.50 -6.59 -22.87
CA GLY A 56 -11.13 -7.91 -22.96
C GLY A 56 -12.66 -7.89 -23.10
N PRO A 57 -13.41 -7.07 -22.34
CA PRO A 57 -14.86 -7.05 -22.43
C PRO A 57 -15.42 -6.28 -23.62
N PHE A 58 -14.57 -5.70 -24.49
CA PHE A 58 -15.02 -4.91 -25.65
C PHE A 58 -15.94 -5.70 -26.59
N LYS A 59 -15.70 -7.01 -26.76
CA LYS A 59 -16.55 -7.88 -27.59
C LYS A 59 -17.96 -8.02 -27.03
N TRP A 60 -18.10 -8.26 -25.73
CA TRP A 60 -19.40 -8.41 -25.08
C TRP A 60 -20.19 -7.09 -25.01
N ILE A 61 -19.49 -5.96 -24.94
CA ILE A 61 -20.12 -4.63 -25.00
C ILE A 61 -20.78 -4.38 -26.37
N ARG A 62 -20.28 -5.02 -27.43
CA ARG A 62 -20.81 -4.88 -28.80
C ARG A 62 -22.04 -5.74 -29.09
N GLY A 63 -22.48 -6.56 -28.12
CA GLY A 63 -23.70 -7.37 -28.22
C GLY A 63 -23.47 -8.87 -28.43
N ASP A 64 -22.22 -9.33 -28.46
CA ASP A 64 -21.93 -10.77 -28.56
C ASP A 64 -22.34 -11.50 -27.27
N SER A 65 -22.92 -12.70 -27.45
CA SER A 65 -23.37 -13.54 -26.34
C SER A 65 -22.20 -14.01 -25.47
N TRP A 66 -22.40 -14.00 -24.15
CA TRP A 66 -21.47 -14.53 -23.13
C TRP A 66 -21.40 -16.06 -23.13
N VAL A 67 -21.12 -16.68 -24.28
CA VAL A 67 -21.12 -18.13 -24.45
C VAL A 67 -19.88 -18.51 -25.26
N GLY A 68 -18.84 -18.97 -24.56
CA GLY A 68 -17.58 -19.35 -25.19
C GLY A 68 -16.46 -19.61 -24.20
N ALA A 69 -15.39 -20.26 -24.69
CA ALA A 69 -14.18 -20.51 -23.90
C ALA A 69 -13.47 -19.19 -23.51
N ASP A 70 -13.57 -18.17 -24.34
CA ASP A 70 -13.06 -16.82 -24.11
C ASP A 70 -13.69 -16.15 -22.88
N ALA A 71 -15.01 -16.31 -22.68
CA ALA A 71 -15.71 -15.78 -21.52
C ALA A 71 -15.29 -16.47 -20.22
N VAL A 72 -15.11 -17.80 -20.25
CA VAL A 72 -14.66 -18.58 -19.09
C VAL A 72 -13.20 -18.25 -18.74
N LEU A 73 -12.33 -18.20 -19.73
CA LEU A 73 -10.94 -17.82 -19.56
C LEU A 73 -10.82 -16.40 -19.00
N TYR A 74 -11.56 -15.45 -19.55
CA TYR A 74 -11.56 -14.09 -19.01
C TYR A 74 -12.12 -14.03 -17.59
N ALA A 75 -13.21 -14.74 -17.28
CA ALA A 75 -13.78 -14.76 -15.94
C ALA A 75 -12.80 -15.30 -14.88
N GLY A 76 -11.99 -16.30 -15.21
CA GLY A 76 -10.99 -16.87 -14.30
C GLY A 76 -9.68 -16.08 -14.25
N PHE A 77 -9.12 -15.71 -15.41
CA PHE A 77 -7.76 -15.15 -15.49
C PHE A 77 -7.72 -13.63 -15.35
N SER A 78 -8.79 -12.89 -15.62
CA SER A 78 -8.78 -11.41 -15.57
C SER A 78 -8.30 -10.88 -14.22
N LYS A 79 -8.81 -11.45 -13.12
CA LYS A 79 -8.42 -11.10 -11.74
C LYS A 79 -6.94 -11.39 -11.45
N VAL A 80 -6.44 -12.54 -11.92
CA VAL A 80 -5.06 -12.96 -11.73
C VAL A 80 -4.11 -12.10 -12.55
N ALA A 81 -4.42 -11.86 -13.83
CA ALA A 81 -3.66 -11.00 -14.72
C ALA A 81 -3.58 -9.56 -14.18
N TRP A 82 -4.70 -9.04 -13.68
CA TRP A 82 -4.75 -7.73 -13.03
C TRP A 82 -3.88 -7.67 -11.76
N ALA A 83 -4.00 -8.67 -10.88
CA ALA A 83 -3.18 -8.77 -9.68
C ALA A 83 -1.69 -8.88 -9.99
N LEU A 84 -1.31 -9.69 -10.99
CA LEU A 84 0.08 -9.82 -11.43
C LEU A 84 0.62 -8.50 -12.00
N SER A 85 -0.18 -7.80 -12.81
CA SER A 85 0.21 -6.50 -13.35
C SER A 85 0.49 -5.49 -12.24
N LEU A 86 -0.41 -5.38 -11.24
CA LEU A 86 -0.19 -4.51 -10.08
C LEU A 86 0.99 -4.97 -9.21
N SER A 87 1.17 -6.28 -9.06
CA SER A 87 2.25 -6.83 -8.24
C SER A 87 3.62 -6.38 -8.76
N TRP A 88 3.84 -6.43 -10.07
CA TRP A 88 5.11 -5.97 -10.65
C TRP A 88 5.37 -4.49 -10.40
N VAL A 89 4.33 -3.64 -10.55
CA VAL A 89 4.43 -2.20 -10.27
C VAL A 89 4.82 -1.96 -8.81
N SER A 90 4.16 -2.65 -7.87
CA SER A 90 4.48 -2.58 -6.45
C SER A 90 5.89 -3.05 -6.13
N PHE A 91 6.34 -4.17 -6.72
CA PHE A 91 7.71 -4.68 -6.57
C PHE A 91 8.76 -3.69 -7.09
N ALA A 92 8.49 -3.07 -8.23
CA ALA A 92 9.37 -2.06 -8.82
C ALA A 92 9.50 -0.82 -7.92
N CYS A 93 8.40 -0.38 -7.31
CA CYS A 93 8.39 0.70 -6.33
C CYS A 93 9.17 0.33 -5.07
N ALA A 94 8.91 -0.85 -4.49
CA ALA A 94 9.60 -1.32 -3.28
C ALA A 94 11.12 -1.50 -3.48
N SER A 95 11.53 -1.94 -4.66
CA SER A 95 12.95 -2.14 -5.01
C SER A 95 13.71 -0.85 -5.35
N GLY A 96 13.09 0.33 -5.22
CA GLY A 96 13.67 1.63 -5.56
C GLY A 96 13.94 1.85 -7.05
N ARG A 97 13.47 0.93 -7.91
CA ARG A 97 13.75 0.90 -9.37
C ARG A 97 12.53 1.28 -10.21
N GLY A 98 11.48 1.79 -9.58
CA GLY A 98 10.19 2.13 -10.20
C GLY A 98 10.18 3.43 -11.00
N GLY A 99 11.27 4.21 -11.02
CA GLY A 99 11.41 5.40 -11.87
C GLY A 99 10.24 6.38 -11.74
N PHE A 100 9.46 6.54 -12.81
CA PHE A 100 8.29 7.41 -12.87
C PHE A 100 7.18 6.99 -11.90
N ALA A 101 6.85 5.69 -11.83
CA ALA A 101 5.80 5.19 -10.95
C ALA A 101 6.11 5.41 -9.47
N ASN A 102 7.38 5.25 -9.07
CA ASN A 102 7.80 5.56 -7.71
C ASN A 102 7.63 7.05 -7.40
N ARG A 103 7.97 7.93 -8.36
CA ARG A 103 7.81 9.38 -8.20
C ARG A 103 6.35 9.78 -8.05
N LEU A 104 5.47 9.17 -8.85
CA LEU A 104 4.03 9.38 -8.77
C LEU A 104 3.46 8.86 -7.44
N LEU A 105 3.79 7.63 -7.02
CA LEU A 105 3.31 7.07 -5.74
C LEU A 105 3.85 7.79 -4.51
N SER A 106 5.06 8.34 -4.58
CA SER A 106 5.66 9.12 -3.48
C SER A 106 5.07 10.53 -3.34
N TRP A 107 4.12 10.91 -4.19
CA TRP A 107 3.60 12.27 -4.23
C TRP A 107 2.66 12.54 -3.05
N LYS A 108 3.00 13.56 -2.24
CA LYS A 108 2.23 13.97 -1.04
C LYS A 108 0.71 14.16 -1.28
N PRO A 109 0.24 14.66 -2.44
CA PRO A 109 -1.19 14.77 -2.72
C PRO A 109 -1.94 13.42 -2.82
N LEU A 110 -1.26 12.30 -3.05
CA LEU A 110 -1.91 10.99 -3.08
C LEU A 110 -2.38 10.52 -1.70
N ILE A 111 -1.80 11.05 -0.63
CA ILE A 111 -2.19 10.70 0.74
C ILE A 111 -3.64 11.12 1.01
N PRO A 112 -4.06 12.39 0.86
CA PRO A 112 -5.46 12.75 1.00
C PRO A 112 -6.36 12.15 -0.10
N LEU A 113 -5.84 11.98 -1.32
CA LEU A 113 -6.60 11.41 -2.43
C LEU A 113 -6.99 9.94 -2.16
N SER A 114 -6.11 9.15 -1.55
CA SER A 114 -6.40 7.77 -1.20
C SER A 114 -7.53 7.65 -0.16
N ARG A 115 -7.54 8.53 0.85
CA ARG A 115 -8.62 8.61 1.84
C ARG A 115 -9.95 9.01 1.21
N LEU A 116 -9.94 10.02 0.33
CA LEU A 116 -11.13 10.45 -0.38
C LEU A 116 -11.69 9.36 -1.30
N SER A 117 -10.80 8.62 -1.98
CA SER A 117 -11.18 7.51 -2.87
C SER A 117 -11.81 6.36 -2.08
N TYR A 118 -11.32 6.08 -0.86
CA TYR A 118 -11.91 5.10 0.03
C TYR A 118 -13.33 5.52 0.47
N GLY A 119 -13.50 6.79 0.87
CA GLY A 119 -14.83 7.34 1.17
C GLY A 119 -15.80 7.26 -0.02
N ALA A 120 -15.31 7.59 -1.22
CA ALA A 120 -16.09 7.48 -2.45
C ALA A 120 -16.51 6.03 -2.75
N TYR A 121 -15.63 5.06 -2.53
CA TYR A 121 -15.94 3.64 -2.70
C TYR A 121 -17.07 3.16 -1.76
N LEU A 122 -17.03 3.56 -0.48
CA LEU A 122 -18.05 3.20 0.49
C LEU A 122 -19.43 3.76 0.13
N ILE A 123 -19.47 5.01 -0.35
CA ILE A 123 -20.71 5.70 -0.72
C ILE A 123 -21.24 5.26 -2.08
N HIS A 124 -20.35 4.81 -2.97
CA HIS A 124 -20.75 4.33 -4.28
C HIS A 124 -21.78 3.19 -4.18
N SER A 125 -21.60 2.24 -3.24
CA SER A 125 -22.52 1.12 -3.03
C SER A 125 -23.97 1.54 -2.70
N PRO A 126 -24.24 2.35 -1.66
CA PRO A 126 -25.59 2.83 -1.38
C PRO A 126 -26.14 3.75 -2.47
N LEU A 127 -25.31 4.60 -3.09
CA LEU A 127 -25.76 5.42 -4.23
C LEU A 127 -26.24 4.57 -5.40
N TYR A 128 -25.53 3.49 -5.73
CA TYR A 128 -25.93 2.56 -6.77
C TYR A 128 -27.26 1.87 -6.45
N LEU A 129 -27.46 1.45 -5.19
CA LEU A 129 -28.70 0.82 -4.73
C LEU A 129 -29.90 1.77 -4.81
N ILE A 130 -29.74 3.02 -4.35
CA ILE A 130 -30.77 4.06 -4.43
C ILE A 130 -31.12 4.34 -5.90
N ARG A 131 -30.09 4.50 -6.74
CA ARG A 131 -30.28 4.72 -8.18
C ARG A 131 -31.04 3.55 -8.82
N ALA A 132 -30.67 2.31 -8.52
CA ALA A 132 -31.35 1.12 -9.03
C ALA A 132 -32.81 1.01 -8.55
N GLY A 133 -33.16 1.54 -7.37
CA GLY A 133 -34.53 1.58 -6.87
C GLY A 133 -35.40 2.66 -7.51
N ILE A 134 -34.80 3.78 -7.94
CA ILE A 134 -35.49 4.91 -8.58
C ILE A 134 -35.62 4.70 -10.10
N LEU A 135 -34.63 4.05 -10.73
CA LEU A 135 -34.57 3.87 -12.18
C LEU A 135 -35.64 2.86 -12.65
N ARG A 136 -36.75 3.36 -13.17
CA ARG A 136 -37.85 2.55 -13.74
C ARG A 136 -37.90 2.55 -15.27
N GLU A 137 -37.06 3.36 -15.93
CA GLU A 137 -37.03 3.52 -17.38
C GLU A 137 -35.83 2.81 -18.03
N ARG A 138 -35.99 2.43 -19.31
CA ARG A 138 -34.92 1.82 -20.11
C ARG A 138 -33.83 2.85 -20.37
N LEU A 139 -32.61 2.60 -19.86
CA LEU A 139 -31.43 3.40 -20.18
C LEU A 139 -31.20 3.40 -21.70
N SER A 140 -31.19 4.58 -22.31
CA SER A 140 -30.78 4.71 -23.70
C SER A 140 -29.28 4.40 -23.81
N LEU A 141 -28.90 3.38 -24.56
CA LEU A 141 -27.49 3.00 -24.81
C LEU A 141 -26.80 3.93 -25.82
N GLN A 142 -27.12 5.23 -25.80
CA GLN A 142 -26.37 6.23 -26.57
C GLN A 142 -25.11 6.61 -25.80
N HIS A 143 -23.97 6.66 -26.50
CA HIS A 143 -22.67 7.02 -25.95
C HIS A 143 -22.72 8.32 -25.12
N PHE A 144 -23.46 9.32 -25.61
CA PHE A 144 -23.63 10.60 -24.90
C PHE A 144 -24.31 10.43 -23.53
N ASN A 145 -25.37 9.63 -23.45
CA ASN A 145 -26.09 9.39 -22.19
C ASN A 145 -25.27 8.57 -21.21
N LEU A 146 -24.46 7.61 -21.69
CA LEU A 146 -23.52 6.85 -20.85
C LEU A 146 -22.44 7.75 -20.22
N VAL A 147 -21.85 8.64 -21.02
CA VAL A 147 -20.84 9.58 -20.53
C VAL A 147 -21.44 10.55 -19.51
N LYS A 148 -22.61 11.13 -19.82
CA LYS A 148 -23.33 12.02 -18.90
C LYS A 148 -23.63 11.33 -17.57
N ASP A 149 -24.14 10.10 -17.62
CA ASP A 149 -24.48 9.34 -16.42
C ASP A 149 -23.27 8.92 -15.61
N PHE A 150 -22.15 8.60 -16.27
CA PHE A 150 -20.88 8.31 -15.62
C PHE A 150 -20.37 9.52 -14.86
N PHE A 151 -20.26 10.68 -15.51
CA PHE A 151 -19.81 11.91 -14.85
C PHE A 151 -20.76 12.35 -13.73
N GLY A 152 -22.07 12.22 -13.92
CA GLY A 152 -23.05 12.53 -12.87
C GLY A 152 -22.92 11.64 -11.64
N CYS A 153 -22.74 10.33 -11.82
CA CYS A 153 -22.47 9.44 -10.69
C CYS A 153 -21.12 9.71 -10.03
N LEU A 154 -20.10 10.03 -10.83
CA LEU A 154 -18.77 10.34 -10.33
C LEU A 154 -18.80 11.58 -9.43
N THR A 155 -19.35 12.70 -9.92
CA THR A 155 -19.41 13.95 -9.16
C THR A 155 -20.23 13.81 -7.89
N MET A 156 -21.40 13.16 -7.95
CA MET A 156 -22.24 12.93 -6.76
C MET A 156 -21.56 12.03 -5.74
N SER A 157 -20.85 10.99 -6.18
CA SER A 157 -20.11 10.10 -5.28
C SER A 157 -18.97 10.83 -4.58
N PHE A 158 -18.19 11.64 -5.31
CA PHE A 158 -17.09 12.41 -4.73
C PHE A 158 -17.57 13.54 -3.81
N LEU A 159 -18.66 14.22 -4.15
CA LEU A 159 -19.24 15.27 -3.30
C LEU A 159 -19.71 14.70 -1.96
N LEU A 160 -20.42 13.58 -2.00
CA LEU A 160 -20.94 12.94 -0.80
C LEU A 160 -19.81 12.28 0.02
N ALA A 161 -18.77 11.76 -0.64
CA ALA A 161 -17.56 11.27 0.02
C ALA A 161 -16.80 12.36 0.75
N TYR A 162 -16.71 13.53 0.16
CA TYR A 162 -16.10 14.68 0.79
C TYR A 162 -16.88 15.13 2.04
N LEU A 163 -18.21 15.16 1.96
CA LEU A 163 -19.07 15.44 3.12
C LEU A 163 -18.89 14.41 4.24
N LEU A 164 -18.89 13.11 3.91
CA LEU A 164 -18.70 12.04 4.89
C LEU A 164 -17.30 12.07 5.52
N TYR A 165 -16.28 12.37 4.71
CA TYR A 165 -14.91 12.57 5.21
C TYR A 165 -14.85 13.72 6.22
N LEU A 166 -15.48 14.87 5.92
CA LEU A 166 -15.53 16.00 6.85
C LEU A 166 -16.30 15.69 8.13
N LEU A 167 -17.43 15.00 8.02
CA LEU A 167 -18.31 14.72 9.16
C LEU A 167 -17.85 13.56 10.04
N CYS A 168 -17.15 12.56 9.48
CA CYS A 168 -16.74 11.36 10.22
C CYS A 168 -15.23 11.31 10.44
N GLU A 169 -14.41 11.48 9.39
CA GLU A 169 -12.96 11.35 9.57
C GLU A 169 -12.34 12.51 10.36
N ALA A 170 -12.79 13.75 10.17
CA ALA A 170 -12.25 14.90 10.91
C ALA A 170 -12.48 14.83 12.43
N PRO A 171 -13.69 14.50 12.95
CA PRO A 171 -13.87 14.33 14.39
C PRO A 171 -13.18 13.08 14.92
N VAL A 172 -13.19 11.96 14.18
CA VAL A 172 -12.50 10.72 14.61
C VAL A 172 -10.99 10.95 14.70
N ALA A 173 -10.37 11.64 13.75
CA ALA A 173 -8.96 11.97 13.81
C ALA A 173 -8.62 12.91 14.99
N SER A 174 -9.56 13.75 15.40
CA SER A 174 -9.41 14.63 16.58
C SER A 174 -9.55 13.85 17.89
N LEU A 175 -10.51 12.91 17.94
CA LEU A 175 -10.69 11.95 19.04
C LEU A 175 -9.50 11.00 19.19
N GLU A 176 -8.94 10.50 18.09
CA GLU A 176 -7.76 9.65 18.10
C GLU A 176 -6.56 10.37 18.71
N LYS A 177 -6.34 11.64 18.35
CA LYS A 177 -5.28 12.46 18.96
C LYS A 177 -5.50 12.65 20.46
N LEU A 178 -6.74 12.84 20.91
CA LEU A 178 -7.07 13.00 22.32
C LEU A 178 -6.89 11.68 23.11
N LEU A 179 -7.25 10.54 22.51
CA LEU A 179 -7.15 9.22 23.13
C LEU A 179 -5.72 8.63 23.10
N LEU A 180 -4.95 8.88 22.04
CA LEU A 180 -3.58 8.37 21.88
C LEU A 180 -2.51 9.33 22.40
N ALA A 181 -2.78 10.63 22.55
CA ALA A 181 -1.81 11.57 23.15
C ALA A 181 -1.22 11.12 24.50
N PRO A 182 -1.97 10.47 25.43
CA PRO A 182 -1.39 9.91 26.65
C PRO A 182 -0.46 8.72 26.39
N ALA A 183 -0.77 7.88 25.40
CA ALA A 183 -0.01 6.68 25.07
C ALA A 183 1.30 7.02 24.34
N THR A 184 1.25 7.94 23.37
CA THR A 184 2.44 8.39 22.63
C THR A 184 3.43 9.12 23.55
N ARG A 185 2.94 9.95 24.48
CA ARG A 185 3.79 10.60 25.50
C ARG A 185 4.47 9.59 26.43
N ARG A 186 3.82 8.47 26.75
CA ARG A 186 4.42 7.39 27.56
C ARG A 186 5.51 6.63 26.79
N VAL A 187 5.31 6.39 25.49
CA VAL A 187 6.31 5.76 24.62
C VAL A 187 7.50 6.69 24.39
N GLU A 188 7.28 7.98 24.12
CA GLU A 188 8.35 8.97 23.99
C GLU A 188 9.12 9.17 25.30
N ALA A 189 8.44 9.15 26.45
CA ALA A 189 9.09 9.20 27.76
C ALA A 189 9.90 7.94 28.08
N ALA A 190 9.44 6.76 27.65
CA ALA A 190 10.18 5.50 27.81
C ALA A 190 11.40 5.44 26.88
N ALA A 191 11.24 5.80 25.60
CA ALA A 191 12.33 5.85 24.63
C ALA A 191 13.42 6.87 25.02
N LYS A 192 13.03 8.02 25.61
CA LYS A 192 13.97 9.01 26.13
C LYS A 192 14.73 8.49 27.36
N LYS A 193 14.10 7.66 28.21
CA LYS A 193 14.77 7.01 29.35
C LYS A 193 15.77 5.95 28.89
N GLU A 194 15.43 5.14 27.88
CA GLU A 194 16.35 4.13 27.32
C GLU A 194 17.56 4.76 26.63
N GLY A 195 17.37 5.78 25.80
CA GLY A 195 18.49 6.50 25.17
C GLY A 195 19.40 7.25 26.17
N THR A 196 18.84 7.73 27.28
CA THR A 196 19.62 8.36 28.38
C THR A 196 20.36 7.31 29.22
N ALA A 197 19.77 6.14 29.42
CA ALA A 197 20.41 5.03 30.15
C ALA A 197 21.56 4.40 29.35
N ASP A 198 21.40 4.24 28.04
CA ASP A 198 22.42 3.68 27.14
C ASP A 198 23.64 4.60 27.00
N SER A 199 23.40 5.92 26.89
CA SER A 199 24.47 6.93 26.89
C SER A 199 25.20 7.01 28.24
N LEU A 200 24.49 6.90 29.38
CA LEU A 200 25.10 6.83 30.71
C LEU A 200 25.86 5.50 30.96
N HIS A 201 25.41 4.39 30.38
CA HIS A 201 26.10 3.10 30.45
C HIS A 201 27.41 3.14 29.65
N SER A 202 27.37 3.67 28.42
CA SER A 202 28.57 3.87 27.60
C SER A 202 29.60 4.80 28.27
N GLU A 203 29.17 5.91 28.88
CA GLU A 203 30.06 6.81 29.64
C GLU A 203 30.68 6.14 30.88
N ARG A 204 29.94 5.26 31.56
CA ARG A 204 30.44 4.53 32.73
C ARG A 204 31.45 3.45 32.35
N THR A 205 31.18 2.67 31.30
CA THR A 205 32.10 1.66 30.79
C THR A 205 33.43 2.25 30.29
N VAL A 206 33.38 3.42 29.63
CA VAL A 206 34.60 4.13 29.21
C VAL A 206 35.42 4.59 30.43
N ARG A 207 34.77 5.13 31.45
CA ARG A 207 35.43 5.57 32.69
C ARG A 207 36.06 4.41 33.45
N ASP A 208 35.36 3.28 33.57
CA ASP A 208 35.84 2.09 34.27
C ASP A 208 37.05 1.49 33.53
N ASN A 209 37.02 1.42 32.20
CA ASN A 209 38.16 0.98 31.38
C ASN A 209 39.39 1.89 31.52
N ILE A 210 39.19 3.22 31.57
CA ILE A 210 40.29 4.18 31.82
C ILE A 210 40.90 3.95 33.21
N CYS A 211 40.07 3.71 34.23
CA CYS A 211 40.55 3.45 35.59
C CYS A 211 41.37 2.15 35.68
N VAL A 212 40.95 1.09 34.98
CA VAL A 212 41.70 -0.18 34.89
C VAL A 212 43.05 0.02 34.18
N ILE A 213 43.08 0.81 33.10
CA ILE A 213 44.34 1.11 32.38
C ILE A 213 45.31 1.91 33.25
N LEU A 214 44.82 2.90 34.01
CA LEU A 214 45.65 3.69 34.94
C LEU A 214 46.18 2.84 36.10
N ALA A 215 45.38 1.93 36.65
CA ALA A 215 45.81 1.00 37.69
C ALA A 215 46.86 -0.01 37.18
N SER A 216 46.71 -0.49 35.93
CA SER A 216 47.68 -1.39 35.28
C SER A 216 49.01 -0.68 34.98
N SER A 217 48.97 0.59 34.59
CA SER A 217 50.16 1.42 34.34
C SER A 217 50.97 1.66 35.63
N GLN A 218 50.31 1.91 36.77
CA GLN A 218 51.02 2.07 38.06
C GLN A 218 51.67 0.76 38.56
N HIS A 219 51.06 -0.40 38.29
CA HIS A 219 51.66 -1.69 38.63
C HIS A 219 52.89 -2.04 37.77
N HIS A 220 52.93 -1.62 36.50
CA HIS A 220 54.08 -1.86 35.62
C HIS A 220 55.31 -1.00 36.01
N VAL A 221 55.09 0.23 36.49
CA VAL A 221 56.18 1.12 36.97
C VAL A 221 56.76 0.65 38.31
N LEU A 222 55.96 0.06 39.19
CA LEU A 222 56.40 -0.54 40.45
C LEU A 222 57.11 -1.90 40.28
N SER A 223 56.85 -2.62 39.18
CA SER A 223 57.53 -3.86 38.84
C SER A 223 58.94 -3.63 38.28
N GLU A 224 59.14 -2.60 37.45
CA GLU A 224 60.47 -2.30 36.89
C GLU A 224 61.46 -1.72 37.92
N SER A 225 60.96 -1.04 38.96
CA SER A 225 61.79 -0.48 40.03
C SER A 225 62.31 -1.53 41.02
N LYS A 226 61.71 -2.73 41.07
CA LYS A 226 62.13 -3.85 41.93
C LYS A 226 63.13 -4.81 41.28
N CYS A 227 63.30 -4.78 39.96
CA CYS A 227 64.29 -5.58 39.22
C CYS A 227 65.65 -4.86 39.04
N ARG A 228 65.80 -3.65 39.60
CA ARG A 228 66.98 -2.79 39.44
C ARG A 228 67.75 -2.57 40.75
N LEU A 229 67.49 -3.39 41.76
CA LEU A 229 68.19 -3.52 43.04
C LEU A 229 68.70 -4.96 43.18
#